data_AF-A0A9P6QMK0-F1
#
_entry.id   AF-A0A9P6QMK0-F1
#
_cell.length_a   1.000
_cell.length_b   1.000
_cell.length_c   1.000
_cell.angle_alpha   90.00
_cell.angle_beta   90.00
_cell.angle_gamma   90.00
#
_symmetry.space_group_name_H-M   'P 1'
#
loop_
_entity.id
_entity.type
_entity.pdbx_description
1 polymer ?
#
loop_
_entity_poly.entity_id
_entity_poly.type
_entity_poly.pdbx_seq_one_letter_code
_entity_poly.pdbx_strand_id
1 'polypeptide(L)'
;GSDHTEAQRILDVGGFVMNNRVNGVLAVTRALGDSSMKEFIIGAPYTTRTEIGADNPYLILACDGLWDVCSDQEAVDLVKEVICPTKASQLLLEHALQKFSTDNISVMV
;
A
#
# COMPACT_ATOMS: atom_id res chain seq x y z
N GLY A 1 -3.29 -12.81 1.96
CA GLY A 1 -3.75 -11.44 2.24
C GLY A 1 -4.45 -11.45 3.58
N SER A 2 -4.14 -10.48 4.45
CA SER A 2 -4.67 -10.38 5.81
C SER A 2 -6.13 -9.91 5.86
N ASP A 3 -6.67 -9.34 4.78
CA ASP A 3 -8.07 -8.91 4.71
C ASP A 3 -9.02 -10.08 4.44
N HIS A 4 -9.67 -10.55 5.51
CA HIS A 4 -10.66 -11.62 5.46
C HIS A 4 -11.88 -11.27 4.59
N THR A 5 -12.25 -9.99 4.51
CA THR A 5 -13.41 -9.55 3.71
C THR A 5 -13.12 -9.70 2.22
N GLU A 6 -11.93 -9.29 1.79
CA GLU A 6 -11.50 -9.47 0.40
C GLU A 6 -11.32 -10.94 0.04
N ALA A 7 -10.76 -11.75 0.94
CA ALA A 7 -10.63 -13.19 0.74
C ALA A 7 -12.01 -13.85 0.58
N GLN A 8 -12.98 -13.51 1.44
CA GLN A 8 -14.34 -14.04 1.35
C GLN A 8 -15.02 -13.63 0.04
N ARG A 9 -14.90 -12.36 -0.35
CA ARG A 9 -15.46 -11.86 -1.62
C ARG A 9 -14.95 -12.66 -2.83
N ILE A 10 -13.68 -13.03 -2.84
CA ILE A 10 -13.08 -13.84 -3.91
C ILE A 10 -13.66 -15.26 -3.91
N LEU A 11 -13.83 -15.87 -2.73
CA LEU A 11 -14.41 -17.21 -2.60
C LEU A 11 -15.88 -17.24 -3.05
N ASP A 12 -16.66 -16.20 -2.72
CA ASP A 12 -18.08 -16.11 -3.06
C ASP A 12 -18.34 -16.07 -4.57
N VAL A 13 -17.38 -15.58 -5.36
CA VAL A 13 -17.42 -15.57 -6.84
C VAL A 13 -16.67 -16.77 -7.45
N GLY A 14 -16.36 -17.80 -6.66
CA GLY A 14 -15.74 -19.04 -7.13
C GLY A 14 -14.23 -18.97 -7.37
N GLY A 15 -13.57 -17.88 -6.95
CA GLY A 15 -12.12 -17.77 -6.95
C GLY A 15 -11.47 -18.42 -5.73
N PHE A 16 -10.14 -18.41 -5.67
CA PHE A 16 -9.38 -18.86 -4.51
C PHE A 16 -8.12 -18.01 -4.30
N VAL A 17 -7.51 -18.11 -3.13
CA VAL A 17 -6.22 -17.47 -2.83
C VAL A 17 -5.17 -18.56 -2.60
N MET A 18 -4.11 -18.55 -3.40
CA MET A 18 -2.98 -19.48 -3.31
C MET A 18 -1.68 -18.68 -3.30
N ASN A 19 -0.79 -18.94 -2.35
CA ASN A 19 0.48 -18.21 -2.19
C ASN A 19 0.29 -16.68 -2.20
N ASN A 20 -0.72 -16.19 -1.48
CA ASN A 20 -1.13 -14.77 -1.45
C ASN A 20 -1.55 -14.18 -2.80
N ARG A 21 -1.90 -15.02 -3.79
CA ARG A 21 -2.36 -14.58 -5.10
C ARG A 21 -3.76 -15.09 -5.43
N VAL A 22 -4.59 -14.22 -5.97
CA VAL A 22 -5.92 -14.55 -6.50
C VAL A 22 -5.75 -15.49 -7.69
N ASN A 23 -6.35 -16.68 -7.58
CA ASN A 23 -6.22 -17.80 -8.50
C ASN A 23 -4.76 -18.15 -8.85
N GLY A 24 -3.81 -17.84 -7.94
CA GLY A 24 -2.38 -18.04 -8.17
C GLY A 24 -1.69 -17.01 -9.07
N VAL A 25 -2.42 -15.99 -9.57
CA VAL A 25 -1.90 -15.03 -10.56
C VAL A 25 -1.58 -13.67 -9.93
N LEU A 26 -2.59 -12.94 -9.46
CA LEU A 26 -2.44 -11.54 -9.01
C LEU A 26 -2.30 -11.45 -7.49
N ALA A 27 -1.34 -10.66 -7.02
CA ALA A 27 -1.09 -10.44 -5.58
C ALA A 27 -2.00 -9.37 -4.95
N VAL A 28 -2.92 -8.81 -5.73
CA VAL A 28 -3.92 -7.81 -5.29
C VAL A 28 -5.32 -8.34 -5.55
N THR A 29 -6.30 -7.83 -4.79
CA THR A 29 -7.72 -8.20 -4.93
C THR A 29 -8.55 -7.10 -5.60
N ARG A 30 -7.98 -5.88 -5.70
CA ARG A 30 -8.59 -4.72 -6.34
C ARG A 30 -7.56 -4.01 -7.21
N ALA A 31 -7.96 -3.67 -8.44
CA ALA A 31 -7.11 -2.95 -9.38
C ALA A 31 -7.94 -2.29 -10.49
N LEU A 32 -7.41 -1.20 -11.03
CA LEU A 32 -7.82 -0.69 -12.34
C LEU A 32 -7.13 -1.54 -13.41
N GLY A 33 -7.82 -1.85 -14.51
CA GLY A 33 -7.28 -2.78 -15.54
C GLY A 33 -7.60 -4.25 -15.24
N ASP A 34 -6.68 -5.18 -15.55
CA ASP A 34 -6.85 -6.64 -15.34
C ASP A 34 -8.13 -7.22 -15.93
N SER A 35 -8.44 -6.88 -17.18
CA SER A 35 -9.67 -7.28 -17.88
C SER A 35 -9.95 -8.79 -17.85
N SER A 36 -8.90 -9.62 -17.91
CA SER A 36 -9.01 -11.08 -17.86
C SER A 36 -9.39 -11.65 -16.49
N MET A 37 -9.31 -10.84 -15.43
CA MET A 37 -9.59 -11.25 -14.06
C MET A 37 -10.69 -10.43 -13.39
N LYS A 38 -11.51 -9.68 -14.16
CA LYS A 38 -12.54 -8.78 -13.63
C LYS A 38 -13.65 -9.44 -12.81
N GLU A 39 -13.83 -10.74 -12.93
CA GLU A 39 -14.72 -11.51 -12.05
C GLU A 39 -14.21 -11.52 -10.60
N PHE A 40 -12.89 -11.56 -10.40
CA PHE A 40 -12.26 -11.65 -9.07
C PHE A 40 -11.69 -10.30 -8.61
N ILE A 41 -11.22 -9.48 -9.54
CA ILE A 41 -10.52 -8.21 -9.30
C ILE A 41 -11.43 -7.03 -9.62
N ILE A 42 -11.89 -6.37 -8.57
CA ILE A 42 -12.81 -5.23 -8.70
C ILE A 42 -12.06 -3.91 -8.78
N GLY A 43 -12.61 -2.95 -9.52
CA GLY A 43 -12.08 -1.59 -9.61
C GLY A 43 -12.67 -0.63 -8.57
N ALA A 44 -13.61 -1.09 -7.74
CA ALA A 44 -14.26 -0.24 -6.74
C ALA A 44 -13.29 0.07 -5.59
N PRO A 45 -12.97 1.36 -5.33
CA PRO A 45 -12.04 1.72 -4.28
C PRO A 45 -12.65 1.50 -2.89
N TYR A 46 -11.77 1.37 -1.89
CA TYR A 46 -12.13 1.66 -0.50
C TYR A 46 -12.02 3.17 -0.28
N THR A 47 -13.04 3.78 0.32
CA THR A 47 -13.06 5.22 0.60
C THR A 47 -13.17 5.45 2.09
N THR A 48 -12.39 6.41 2.59
CA THR A 48 -12.42 6.88 3.97
C THR A 48 -12.17 8.39 4.00
N ARG A 49 -12.44 9.03 5.13
CA ARG A 49 -12.19 10.46 5.35
C ARG A 49 -11.53 10.65 6.71
N THR A 50 -10.45 11.40 6.71
CA THR A 50 -9.73 11.82 7.91
C THR A 50 -9.53 13.32 7.87
N GLU A 51 -9.66 13.98 9.03
CA GLU A 51 -9.37 15.41 9.18
C GLU A 51 -7.90 15.61 9.56
N ILE A 52 -7.21 16.47 8.82
CA ILE A 52 -5.82 16.85 9.10
C ILE A 52 -5.87 18.01 10.10
N GLY A 53 -5.41 17.75 11.32
CA GLY A 53 -5.36 18.71 12.42
C GLY A 53 -3.93 18.96 12.90
N ALA A 54 -3.80 19.82 13.92
CA ALA A 54 -2.48 20.15 14.49
C ALA A 54 -1.71 18.92 15.01
N ASP A 55 -2.43 17.88 15.47
CA ASP A 55 -1.84 16.65 15.99
C ASP A 55 -1.42 15.66 14.88
N ASN A 56 -1.90 15.85 13.64
CA ASN A 56 -1.60 15.00 12.49
C ASN A 56 -1.18 15.86 11.27
N PRO A 57 0.00 16.50 11.30
CA PRO A 57 0.36 17.51 10.31
C PRO A 57 0.80 16.97 8.94
N TYR A 58 0.96 15.66 8.78
CA TYR A 58 1.53 15.05 7.56
C TYR A 58 0.68 13.90 7.03
N LEU A 59 0.74 13.69 5.72
CA LEU A 59 0.13 12.55 5.02
C LEU A 59 1.20 11.85 4.20
N ILE A 60 1.52 10.60 4.56
CA ILE A 60 2.46 9.78 3.78
C ILE A 60 1.66 8.89 2.82
N LEU A 61 1.96 9.00 1.54
CA LEU A 61 1.43 8.14 0.48
C LEU A 61 2.59 7.48 -0.26
N ALA A 62 2.61 6.15 -0.30
CA ALA A 62 3.67 5.40 -0.97
C ALA A 62 3.16 4.05 -1.51
N CYS A 63 3.89 3.48 -2.47
CA CYS A 63 3.67 2.10 -2.92
C CYS A 63 4.23 1.08 -1.92
N ASP A 64 3.89 -0.19 -2.13
CA ASP A 64 4.37 -1.35 -1.36
C ASP A 64 5.89 -1.45 -1.28
N GLY A 65 6.63 -0.97 -2.29
CA GLY A 65 8.09 -0.89 -2.22
C GLY A 65 8.65 -0.14 -0.99
N LEU A 66 7.91 0.79 -0.39
CA LEU A 66 8.25 1.36 0.94
C LEU A 66 7.73 0.47 2.08
N TRP A 67 6.43 0.14 2.05
CA TRP A 67 5.73 -0.50 3.16
C TRP A 67 6.13 -1.96 3.43
N ASP A 68 6.73 -2.62 2.44
CA ASP A 68 7.30 -3.97 2.59
C ASP A 68 8.53 -3.99 3.50
N VAL A 69 9.19 -2.85 3.70
CA VAL A 69 10.44 -2.74 4.47
C VAL A 69 10.43 -1.68 5.58
N CYS A 70 9.35 -0.91 5.67
CA CYS A 70 9.18 0.19 6.63
C CYS A 70 7.77 0.14 7.21
N SER A 71 7.67 0.13 8.54
CA SER A 71 6.36 0.18 9.22
C SER A 71 5.78 1.59 9.24
N ASP A 72 4.46 1.72 9.36
CA ASP A 72 3.76 3.01 9.44
C ASP A 72 4.39 3.95 10.47
N GLN A 73 4.65 3.46 11.68
CA GLN A 73 5.23 4.26 12.77
C GLN A 73 6.70 4.61 12.51
N GLU A 74 7.48 3.71 11.91
CA GLU A 74 8.88 3.99 11.53
C GLU A 74 8.93 5.11 10.49
N ALA A 75 8.03 5.11 9.50
CA ALA A 75 7.93 6.16 8.50
C ALA A 75 7.60 7.53 9.14
N VAL A 76 6.65 7.57 10.07
CA VAL A 76 6.31 8.77 10.84
C VAL A 76 7.52 9.27 11.64
N ASP A 77 8.20 8.38 12.35
CA ASP A 77 9.35 8.72 13.19
C ASP A 77 10.53 9.29 12.38
N LEU A 78 10.70 8.85 11.14
CA LEU A 78 11.71 9.38 10.22
C LEU A 78 11.40 10.82 9.78
N VAL A 79 10.13 11.13 9.53
CA VAL A 79 9.75 12.41 8.89
C VAL A 79 9.23 13.48 9.85
N LYS A 80 8.83 13.11 11.09
CA LYS A 80 8.15 14.04 12.01
C LYS A 80 8.93 15.32 12.34
N GLU A 81 10.26 15.26 12.35
CA GLU A 81 11.16 16.42 12.58
C GLU A 81 11.64 17.09 11.27
N VAL A 82 11.19 16.61 10.11
CA VAL A 82 11.64 17.09 8.79
C VAL A 82 10.66 18.12 8.23
N ILE A 83 11.04 19.40 8.31
CA ILE A 83 10.18 20.52 7.90
C ILE A 83 9.93 20.54 6.38
N CYS A 84 10.87 20.07 5.56
CA CYS A 84 10.77 20.14 4.10
C CYS A 84 10.15 18.84 3.52
N PRO A 85 8.95 18.88 2.91
CA PRO A 85 8.25 17.68 2.43
C PRO A 85 9.04 16.87 1.39
N THR A 86 9.76 17.55 0.50
CA THR A 86 10.64 16.91 -0.48
C THR A 86 11.77 16.13 0.20
N LYS A 87 12.38 16.69 1.26
CA LYS A 87 13.41 15.99 2.03
C LYS A 87 12.83 14.83 2.83
N ALA A 88 11.62 14.97 3.37
CA ALA A 88 10.93 13.89 4.05
C ALA A 88 10.65 12.71 3.10
N SER A 89 10.13 13.00 1.90
CA SER A 89 9.90 11.99 0.86
C SER A 89 11.20 11.30 0.43
N GLN A 90 12.28 12.06 0.27
CA GLN A 90 13.59 11.53 -0.09
C GLN A 90 14.17 10.65 1.03
N LEU A 91 14.02 11.04 2.30
CA LEU A 91 14.49 10.26 3.44
C LEU A 91 13.81 8.89 3.51
N LEU A 92 12.50 8.82 3.27
CA LEU A 92 11.76 7.56 3.22
C LEU A 92 12.21 6.67 2.05
N LEU A 93 12.45 7.26 0.87
CA LEU A 93 12.97 6.55 -0.29
C LEU A 93 14.36 5.97 0.00
N GLU A 94 15.27 6.77 0.56
CA GLU A 94 16.61 6.33 0.95
C GLU A 94 16.57 5.23 2.01
N HIS A 95 15.66 5.34 2.98
CA HIS A 95 15.44 4.31 3.99
C HIS A 95 15.03 2.97 3.37
N ALA A 96 14.06 2.98 2.45
CA ALA A 96 13.61 1.77 1.76
C ALA A 96 14.74 1.11 0.95
N LEU A 97 15.58 1.91 0.26
CA LEU A 97 16.75 1.41 -0.45
C LEU A 97 17.79 0.80 0.51
N GLN A 98 18.05 1.42 1.65
CA GLN A 98 18.98 0.92 2.68
C GLN A 98 18.48 -0.38 3.34
N LYS A 99 17.17 -0.57 3.44
CA LYS A 99 16.53 -1.82 3.88
C LYS A 99 16.43 -2.88 2.77
N PHE A 100 17.10 -2.66 1.63
CA PHE A 100 17.16 -3.58 0.49
C PHE A 100 15.79 -3.88 -0.14
N SER A 101 14.88 -2.90 -0.19
CA SER A 101 13.66 -3.03 -0.98
C SER A 101 14.01 -3.41 -2.43
N THR A 102 13.28 -4.40 -2.96
CA THR A 102 13.50 -4.96 -4.29
C THR A 102 12.47 -4.52 -5.32
N ASP A 103 11.54 -3.65 -4.93
CA ASP A 103 10.48 -3.14 -5.80
C ASP A 103 10.75 -1.69 -6.23
N ASN A 104 9.90 -1.16 -7.11
CA ASN A 104 9.81 0.26 -7.39
C ASN A 104 9.34 1.01 -6.14
N ILE A 105 9.96 2.16 -5.89
CA ILE A 105 9.67 2.98 -4.71
C ILE A 105 9.18 4.35 -5.20
N SER A 106 8.01 4.74 -4.75
CA SER A 106 7.41 6.06 -4.96
C SER A 106 6.80 6.54 -3.66
N VAL A 107 7.13 7.75 -3.23
CA VAL A 107 6.74 8.31 -1.94
C VAL A 107 6.33 9.78 -2.10
N MET A 108 5.28 10.18 -1.39
CA MET A 108 4.81 11.55 -1.24
C MET A 108 4.52 11.81 0.25
N VAL A 109 4.97 12.96 0.75
CA VAL A 109 4.79 13.44 2.13
C VAL A 109 4.25 14.87 2.10
#